data_AF-A0A8T3P6E7-F1
#
_entry.id   AF-A0A8T3P6E7-F1
#
_cell.length_a   1.000
_cell.length_b   1.000
_cell.length_c   1.000
_cell.angle_alpha   90.00
_cell.angle_beta   90.00
_cell.angle_gamma   90.00
#
_symmetry.space_group_name_H-M   'P 1'
#
loop_
_entity.id
_entity.type
_entity.pdbx_description
1 polymer ?
#
loop_
_entity_poly.entity_id
_entity_poly.type
_entity_poly.pdbx_seq_one_letter_code
_entity_poly.pdbx_strand_id
1 'polypeptide(L)'
;MGDDRVAPTATDLEARHGHPGDLWRDLQARVQDEAIEEFSRIEADWLGVMWSLDAYRIAGVAPRGMGKTTVRESDRLAAIYRTKGNWFATLMALLLQNRTDQPIPPRTKVQGMSQVHKIDVAWPAREEDVLVCAATKVTGAPAYGSTPARSALSDFSNRRKELKFAAADLKLYRGDQKAEIEHWGQWRARTPPKTYFLWAARLRIGGARSDDDIIRLALEAQALVNSYLDGAGLVAWRLKPDGSGYEGVALPPAAPVSVLDDVLTQIASEIRVQLEPGGAPPEPLRPATRAVDVTRLLLDEEAR
;
A
#
# COMPACT_ATOMS: atom_id res chain seq x y z
N MET A 1 10.48 -15.66 41.05
CA MET A 1 9.01 -15.62 41.17
C MET A 1 8.46 -15.37 39.77
N GLY A 2 8.06 -16.43 39.08
CA GLY A 2 7.38 -16.30 37.79
C GLY A 2 5.97 -15.80 38.09
N ASP A 3 5.67 -14.60 37.63
CA ASP A 3 4.30 -14.10 37.61
C ASP A 3 3.55 -14.97 36.58
N ASP A 4 2.83 -15.99 37.07
CA ASP A 4 1.92 -16.87 36.29
C ASP A 4 0.72 -16.04 35.80
N ARG A 5 1.01 -14.99 35.00
CA ARG A 5 -0.03 -14.25 34.30
C ARG A 5 -0.58 -15.18 33.24
N VAL A 6 -1.80 -15.63 33.48
CA VAL A 6 -2.63 -16.30 32.47
C VAL A 6 -2.57 -15.47 31.19
N ALA A 7 -2.13 -16.11 30.09
CA ALA A 7 -2.06 -15.45 28.81
C ALA A 7 -3.45 -14.90 28.43
N PRO A 8 -3.55 -13.65 27.93
CA PRO A 8 -4.85 -13.06 27.63
C PRO A 8 -5.57 -13.87 26.56
N THR A 9 -6.86 -14.11 26.77
CA THR A 9 -7.70 -14.80 25.78
C THR A 9 -8.12 -13.85 24.66
N ALA A 10 -8.63 -14.38 23.56
CA ALA A 10 -9.18 -13.55 22.48
C ALA A 10 -10.30 -12.64 22.97
N THR A 11 -11.15 -13.12 23.88
CA THR A 11 -12.23 -12.33 24.50
C THR A 11 -11.68 -11.19 25.34
N ASP A 12 -10.61 -11.42 26.11
CA ASP A 12 -9.96 -10.38 26.91
C ASP A 12 -9.38 -9.27 26.03
N LEU A 13 -8.76 -9.66 24.90
CA LEU A 13 -8.19 -8.71 23.93
C LEU A 13 -9.28 -7.92 23.23
N GLU A 14 -10.38 -8.57 22.85
CA GLU A 14 -11.52 -7.93 22.20
C GLU A 14 -12.16 -6.87 23.10
N ALA A 15 -12.34 -7.18 24.38
CA ALA A 15 -12.89 -6.22 25.34
C ALA A 15 -11.99 -4.99 25.56
N ARG A 16 -10.66 -5.15 25.45
CA ARG A 16 -9.68 -4.06 25.69
C ARG A 16 -9.32 -3.26 24.44
N HIS A 17 -9.27 -3.91 23.29
CA HIS A 17 -8.69 -3.36 22.06
C HIS A 17 -9.64 -3.43 20.87
N GLY A 18 -10.87 -3.90 21.06
CA GLY A 18 -11.83 -4.14 19.99
C GLY A 18 -11.46 -5.35 19.12
N HIS A 19 -12.39 -5.75 18.27
CA HIS A 19 -12.14 -6.75 17.25
C HIS A 19 -11.58 -6.08 15.98
N PRO A 20 -10.39 -6.45 15.47
CA PRO A 20 -9.75 -5.73 14.38
C PRO A 20 -10.53 -5.78 13.06
N GLY A 21 -11.31 -6.86 12.83
CA GLY A 21 -12.18 -6.95 11.66
C GLY A 21 -13.39 -6.02 11.72
N ASP A 22 -13.87 -5.70 12.92
CA ASP A 22 -15.02 -4.80 13.10
C ASP A 22 -14.58 -3.35 13.04
N LEU A 23 -13.48 -3.01 13.73
CA LEU A 23 -12.85 -1.68 13.61
C LEU A 23 -12.51 -1.33 12.16
N TRP A 24 -12.01 -2.30 11.38
CA TRP A 24 -11.75 -2.11 9.96
C TRP A 24 -13.03 -1.84 9.16
N ARG A 25 -14.10 -2.58 9.43
CA ARG A 25 -15.38 -2.41 8.75
C ARG A 25 -16.03 -1.07 9.07
N ASP A 26 -15.96 -0.65 10.33
CA ASP A 26 -16.48 0.63 10.80
C ASP A 26 -15.70 1.78 10.16
N LEU A 27 -14.37 1.67 10.06
CA LEU A 27 -13.54 2.64 9.33
C LEU A 27 -13.93 2.73 7.85
N GLN A 28 -14.13 1.60 7.17
CA GLN A 28 -14.57 1.61 5.77
C GLN A 28 -15.94 2.28 5.60
N ALA A 29 -16.90 1.92 6.46
CA ALA A 29 -18.24 2.49 6.46
C ALA A 29 -18.16 4.00 6.66
N ARG A 30 -17.44 4.46 7.69
CA ARG A 30 -17.23 5.89 7.97
C ARG A 30 -16.66 6.66 6.78
N VAL A 31 -15.62 6.12 6.14
CA VAL A 31 -15.01 6.77 4.97
C VAL A 31 -16.02 6.95 3.83
N GLN A 32 -16.89 5.96 3.59
CA GLN A 32 -17.89 6.04 2.54
C GLN A 32 -19.09 6.91 2.94
N ASP A 33 -19.64 6.72 4.14
CA ASP A 33 -20.83 7.41 4.64
C ASP A 33 -20.60 8.92 4.83
N GLU A 34 -19.41 9.32 5.29
CA GLU A 34 -19.03 10.73 5.46
C GLU A 34 -18.31 11.32 4.23
N ALA A 35 -18.19 10.56 3.12
CA ALA A 35 -17.45 10.94 1.92
C ALA A 35 -16.05 11.52 2.22
N ILE A 36 -15.28 10.86 3.10
CA ILE A 36 -13.98 11.35 3.52
C ILE A 36 -12.96 11.24 2.37
N GLU A 37 -12.25 12.32 2.07
CA GLU A 37 -11.23 12.38 1.01
C GLU A 37 -9.79 12.39 1.51
N GLU A 38 -9.59 12.67 2.80
CA GLU A 38 -8.29 12.90 3.43
C GLU A 38 -7.98 11.81 4.44
N PHE A 39 -6.75 11.29 4.40
CA PHE A 39 -6.27 10.30 5.35
C PHE A 39 -6.11 10.92 6.75
N SER A 40 -5.66 12.17 6.88
CA SER A 40 -5.52 12.81 8.19
C SER A 40 -6.82 12.83 9.01
N ARG A 41 -7.98 12.88 8.35
CA ARG A 41 -9.30 12.83 9.01
C ARG A 41 -9.64 11.48 9.65
N ILE A 42 -8.97 10.41 9.23
CA ILE A 42 -9.17 9.02 9.69
C ILE A 42 -7.91 8.40 10.29
N GLU A 43 -6.82 9.18 10.45
CA GLU A 43 -5.54 8.64 10.92
C GLU A 43 -5.71 7.95 12.27
N ALA A 44 -6.45 8.57 13.20
CA ALA A 44 -6.72 7.99 14.52
C ALA A 44 -7.41 6.62 14.44
N ASP A 45 -8.40 6.47 13.56
CA ASP A 45 -9.13 5.20 13.38
C ASP A 45 -8.22 4.13 12.77
N TRP A 46 -7.44 4.48 11.75
CA TRP A 46 -6.45 3.60 11.15
C TRP A 46 -5.43 3.11 12.20
N LEU A 47 -4.94 4.01 13.05
CA LEU A 47 -4.04 3.68 14.15
C LEU A 47 -4.72 2.78 15.19
N GLY A 48 -6.01 2.98 15.45
CA GLY A 48 -6.83 2.09 16.27
C GLY A 48 -6.91 0.67 15.71
N VAL A 49 -7.15 0.52 14.39
CA VAL A 49 -7.15 -0.79 13.71
C VAL A 49 -5.76 -1.45 13.81
N MET A 50 -4.68 -0.70 13.56
CA MET A 50 -3.31 -1.23 13.67
C MET A 50 -2.96 -1.62 15.11
N TRP A 51 -3.41 -0.85 16.10
CA TRP A 51 -3.20 -1.13 17.52
C TRP A 51 -3.89 -2.43 17.93
N SER A 52 -5.17 -2.57 17.59
CA SER A 52 -5.92 -3.81 17.82
C SER A 52 -5.21 -5.00 17.19
N LEU A 53 -4.89 -4.93 15.90
CA LEU A 53 -4.22 -6.02 15.18
C LEU A 53 -2.87 -6.40 15.80
N ASP A 54 -2.09 -5.41 16.24
CA ASP A 54 -0.80 -5.64 16.89
C ASP A 54 -0.94 -6.24 18.30
N ALA A 55 -1.99 -5.90 19.06
CA ALA A 55 -2.25 -6.49 20.37
C ALA A 55 -2.50 -8.00 20.28
N TYR A 56 -3.34 -8.44 19.33
CA TYR A 56 -3.54 -9.87 19.04
C TYR A 56 -2.24 -10.55 18.59
N ARG A 57 -1.47 -9.87 17.73
CA ARG A 57 -0.18 -10.37 17.27
C ARG A 57 0.77 -10.62 18.44
N ILE A 58 0.95 -9.64 19.32
CA ILE A 58 1.85 -9.71 20.47
C ILE A 58 1.42 -10.82 21.43
N ALA A 59 0.12 -10.95 21.70
CA ALA A 59 -0.43 -12.01 22.53
C ALA A 59 -0.31 -13.41 21.91
N GLY A 60 -0.06 -13.51 20.60
CA GLY A 60 0.00 -14.79 19.89
C GLY A 60 -1.36 -15.44 19.70
N VAL A 61 -2.45 -14.68 19.82
CA VAL A 61 -3.83 -15.16 19.78
C VAL A 61 -4.51 -14.68 18.51
N ALA A 62 -5.19 -15.56 17.78
CA ALA A 62 -5.93 -15.16 16.58
C ALA A 62 -7.29 -14.52 16.97
N PRO A 63 -7.68 -13.38 16.35
CA PRO A 63 -9.02 -12.83 16.53
C PRO A 63 -10.11 -13.86 16.18
N ARG A 64 -11.20 -13.86 16.96
CA ARG A 64 -12.32 -14.79 16.77
C ARG A 64 -12.96 -14.58 15.39
N GLY A 65 -13.36 -15.65 14.72
CA GLY A 65 -13.99 -15.56 13.38
C GLY A 65 -13.10 -15.09 12.22
N MET A 66 -11.88 -14.62 12.45
CA MET A 66 -10.97 -14.20 11.36
C MET A 66 -10.05 -15.31 10.90
N GLY A 67 -9.90 -15.53 9.59
CA GLY A 67 -9.02 -16.57 9.03
C GLY A 67 -9.56 -17.99 9.20
N LYS A 68 -8.86 -18.98 8.62
CA LYS A 68 -9.32 -20.38 8.63
C LYS A 68 -9.03 -21.03 9.98
N THR A 69 -10.05 -21.57 10.64
CA THR A 69 -9.90 -22.26 11.95
C THR A 69 -9.19 -23.61 11.83
N THR A 70 -9.09 -24.16 10.62
CA THR A 70 -8.44 -25.44 10.34
C THR A 70 -6.91 -25.37 10.28
N VAL A 71 -6.32 -24.17 10.28
CA VAL A 71 -4.86 -23.99 10.33
C VAL A 71 -4.41 -23.69 11.75
N ARG A 72 -3.14 -23.99 12.06
CA ARG A 72 -2.54 -23.69 13.37
C ARG A 72 -2.68 -22.21 13.69
N GLU A 73 -2.87 -21.89 14.96
CA GLU A 73 -3.14 -20.52 15.41
C GLU A 73 -2.04 -19.52 15.00
N SER A 74 -0.78 -19.91 15.10
CA SER A 74 0.36 -19.10 14.64
C SER A 74 0.31 -18.79 13.13
N ASP A 75 -0.02 -19.80 12.31
CA ASP A 75 -0.16 -19.67 10.86
C ASP A 75 -1.39 -18.81 10.51
N ARG A 76 -2.48 -18.98 11.25
CA ARG A 76 -3.71 -18.18 11.15
C ARG A 76 -3.45 -16.71 11.45
N LEU A 77 -2.79 -16.43 12.58
CA LEU A 77 -2.41 -15.10 13.01
C LEU A 77 -1.47 -14.44 12.02
N ALA A 78 -0.47 -15.18 11.50
CA ALA A 78 0.42 -14.67 10.46
C ALA A 78 -0.34 -14.32 9.17
N ALA A 79 -1.33 -15.13 8.77
CA ALA A 79 -2.18 -14.85 7.60
C ALA A 79 -3.05 -13.61 7.81
N ILE A 80 -3.71 -13.48 8.96
CA ILE A 80 -4.49 -12.29 9.34
C ILE A 80 -3.58 -11.06 9.35
N TYR A 81 -2.39 -11.15 9.94
CA TYR A 81 -1.49 -10.00 10.00
C TYR A 81 -1.02 -9.50 8.62
N ARG A 82 -0.98 -10.37 7.61
CA ARG A 82 -0.65 -9.98 6.23
C ARG A 82 -1.78 -9.20 5.55
N THR A 83 -3.03 -9.26 6.05
CA THR A 83 -4.15 -8.54 5.43
C THR A 83 -4.08 -7.03 5.62
N LYS A 84 -3.29 -6.51 6.57
CA LYS A 84 -3.14 -5.06 6.78
C LYS A 84 -2.70 -4.31 5.53
N GLY A 85 -1.89 -4.95 4.67
CA GLY A 85 -1.52 -4.37 3.37
C GLY A 85 -2.72 -4.24 2.43
N ASN A 86 -3.61 -5.26 2.39
CA ASN A 86 -4.83 -5.21 1.59
C ASN A 86 -5.83 -4.18 2.15
N TRP A 87 -5.92 -4.06 3.47
CA TRP A 87 -6.76 -3.03 4.11
C TRP A 87 -6.27 -1.64 3.74
N PHE A 88 -4.97 -1.37 3.85
CA PHE A 88 -4.42 -0.08 3.45
C PHE A 88 -4.63 0.23 1.97
N ALA A 89 -4.40 -0.73 1.06
CA ALA A 89 -4.72 -0.58 -0.35
C ALA A 89 -6.19 -0.20 -0.59
N THR A 90 -7.10 -0.90 0.11
CA THR A 90 -8.54 -0.63 0.04
C THR A 90 -8.87 0.76 0.56
N LEU A 91 -8.26 1.17 1.67
CA LEU A 91 -8.47 2.50 2.25
C LEU A 91 -8.05 3.61 1.29
N MET A 92 -6.87 3.49 0.67
CA MET A 92 -6.38 4.46 -0.32
C MET A 92 -7.31 4.54 -1.54
N ALA A 93 -7.81 3.39 -1.99
CA ALA A 93 -8.76 3.32 -3.11
C ALA A 93 -10.09 4.04 -2.77
N LEU A 94 -10.64 3.83 -1.57
CA LEU A 94 -11.87 4.50 -1.11
C LEU A 94 -11.69 6.03 -1.01
N LEU A 95 -10.59 6.50 -0.43
CA LEU A 95 -10.30 7.94 -0.34
C LEU A 95 -10.18 8.58 -1.73
N LEU A 96 -9.48 7.90 -2.66
CA LEU A 96 -9.34 8.39 -4.04
C LEU A 96 -10.67 8.37 -4.80
N GLN A 97 -11.50 7.34 -4.59
CA GLN A 97 -12.83 7.27 -5.19
C GLN A 97 -13.68 8.45 -4.73
N ASN A 98 -13.75 8.72 -3.42
CA ASN A 98 -14.48 9.86 -2.88
C ASN A 98 -13.95 11.19 -3.44
N ARG A 99 -12.63 11.32 -3.62
CA ARG A 99 -12.01 12.54 -4.14
C ARG A 99 -12.19 12.74 -5.64
N THR A 100 -12.48 11.70 -6.41
CA THR A 100 -12.50 11.78 -7.89
C THR A 100 -13.85 11.47 -8.51
N ASP A 101 -14.80 10.94 -7.73
CA ASP A 101 -16.05 10.34 -8.18
C ASP A 101 -15.85 9.23 -9.22
N GLN A 102 -14.63 8.67 -9.31
CA GLN A 102 -14.29 7.60 -10.24
C GLN A 102 -14.28 6.24 -9.53
N PRO A 103 -14.74 5.17 -10.19
CA PRO A 103 -14.58 3.81 -9.68
C PRO A 103 -13.09 3.44 -9.59
N ILE A 104 -12.62 3.17 -8.37
CA ILE A 104 -11.23 2.78 -8.12
C ILE A 104 -11.25 1.53 -7.23
N PRO A 105 -11.32 0.32 -7.82
CA PRO A 105 -11.25 -0.91 -7.05
C PRO A 105 -9.82 -1.16 -6.58
N PRO A 106 -9.62 -1.72 -5.37
CA PRO A 106 -8.30 -2.12 -4.94
C PRO A 106 -7.84 -3.38 -5.66
N ARG A 107 -6.52 -3.49 -5.89
CA ARG A 107 -5.83 -4.71 -6.32
C ARG A 107 -6.20 -5.20 -7.72
N THR A 108 -6.31 -4.28 -8.66
CA THR A 108 -6.59 -4.52 -10.09
C THR A 108 -5.45 -5.30 -10.75
N LYS A 109 -5.80 -6.26 -11.61
CA LYS A 109 -4.82 -6.90 -12.50
C LYS A 109 -4.59 -5.98 -13.70
N VAL A 110 -3.34 -5.65 -13.97
CA VAL A 110 -2.97 -4.75 -15.07
C VAL A 110 -1.89 -5.42 -15.90
N GLN A 111 -2.13 -5.51 -17.21
CA GLN A 111 -1.18 -6.03 -18.18
C GLN A 111 -0.01 -5.05 -18.31
N GLY A 112 1.19 -5.53 -17.98
CA GLY A 112 2.45 -4.88 -18.34
C GLY A 112 3.04 -5.48 -19.62
N MET A 113 4.18 -4.97 -20.06
CA MET A 113 4.85 -5.46 -21.27
C MET A 113 5.23 -6.94 -21.15
N SER A 114 5.77 -7.36 -20.01
CA SER A 114 6.31 -8.72 -19.82
C SER A 114 5.42 -9.63 -18.97
N GLN A 115 4.60 -9.08 -18.07
CA GLN A 115 3.71 -9.87 -17.22
C GLN A 115 2.47 -9.11 -16.77
N VAL A 116 1.49 -9.84 -16.25
CA VAL A 116 0.36 -9.25 -15.52
C VAL A 116 0.81 -8.86 -14.11
N HIS A 117 0.57 -7.61 -13.73
CA HIS A 117 0.83 -7.10 -12.39
C HIS A 117 -0.46 -7.04 -11.58
N LYS A 118 -0.35 -7.25 -10.27
CA LYS A 118 -1.43 -6.96 -9.33
C LYS A 118 -1.15 -5.63 -8.65
N ILE A 119 -1.82 -4.59 -9.13
CA ILE A 119 -1.59 -3.19 -8.73
C ILE A 119 -2.63 -2.79 -7.68
N ASP A 120 -2.16 -2.25 -6.55
CA ASP A 120 -3.03 -1.96 -5.41
C ASP A 120 -4.08 -0.89 -5.70
N VAL A 121 -3.72 0.15 -6.45
CA VAL A 121 -4.63 1.19 -6.95
C VAL A 121 -4.32 1.41 -8.43
N ALA A 122 -5.33 1.26 -9.29
CA ALA A 122 -5.16 1.51 -10.73
C ALA A 122 -6.40 2.22 -11.28
N TRP A 123 -6.17 3.25 -12.09
CA TRP A 123 -7.21 3.98 -12.78
C TRP A 123 -6.80 4.27 -14.24
N PRO A 124 -7.70 4.08 -15.23
CA PRO A 124 -9.06 3.57 -15.09
C PRO A 124 -9.10 2.11 -14.63
N ALA A 125 -10.23 1.67 -14.08
CA ALA A 125 -10.43 0.33 -13.54
C ALA A 125 -10.55 -0.73 -14.64
N ARG A 126 -9.44 -1.02 -15.32
CA ARG A 126 -9.35 -1.94 -16.46
C ARG A 126 -8.02 -2.68 -16.49
N GLU A 127 -7.98 -3.77 -17.28
CA GLU A 127 -6.80 -4.64 -17.37
C GLU A 127 -5.68 -4.05 -18.24
N GLU A 128 -5.99 -3.13 -19.15
CA GLU A 128 -5.04 -2.55 -20.10
C GLU A 128 -5.13 -1.03 -20.07
N ASP A 129 -4.07 -0.35 -20.51
CA ASP A 129 -4.08 1.10 -20.72
C ASP A 129 -4.44 1.93 -19.47
N VAL A 130 -3.98 1.49 -18.30
CA VAL A 130 -4.07 2.26 -17.05
C VAL A 130 -3.29 3.57 -17.22
N LEU A 131 -3.83 4.66 -16.68
CA LEU A 131 -3.27 6.02 -16.78
C LEU A 131 -2.61 6.47 -15.48
N VAL A 132 -3.10 5.98 -14.35
CA VAL A 132 -2.57 6.27 -13.03
C VAL A 132 -2.56 4.98 -12.21
N CYS A 133 -1.47 4.72 -11.51
CA CYS A 133 -1.40 3.63 -10.57
C CYS A 133 -0.64 4.01 -9.30
N ALA A 134 -0.98 3.36 -8.19
CA ALA A 134 -0.23 3.42 -6.96
C ALA A 134 -0.02 2.02 -6.40
N ALA A 135 1.20 1.78 -5.93
CA ALA A 135 1.50 0.64 -5.09
C ALA A 135 1.44 1.07 -3.63
N THR A 136 0.90 0.21 -2.77
CA THR A 136 0.79 0.50 -1.35
C THR A 136 1.67 -0.44 -0.53
N LYS A 137 2.13 0.04 0.63
CA LYS A 137 2.82 -0.84 1.57
C LYS A 137 2.53 -0.47 3.00
N VAL A 138 2.39 -1.51 3.83
CA VAL A 138 2.37 -1.41 5.29
C VAL A 138 3.56 -2.19 5.84
N THR A 139 4.53 -1.50 6.45
CA THR A 139 5.75 -2.11 7.00
C THR A 139 5.86 -1.92 8.51
N GLY A 140 6.82 -2.61 9.10
CA GLY A 140 6.97 -2.69 10.55
C GLY A 140 6.01 -3.70 11.18
N ALA A 141 6.45 -4.33 12.26
CA ALA A 141 5.62 -5.24 13.07
C ALA A 141 6.23 -5.41 14.47
N PRO A 142 5.42 -5.54 15.53
CA PRO A 142 5.95 -5.96 16.83
C PRO A 142 6.47 -7.40 16.78
N ALA A 143 7.31 -7.72 17.77
CA ALA A 143 7.74 -9.09 18.03
C ALA A 143 6.54 -9.93 18.50
N TYR A 144 6.58 -11.24 18.24
CA TYR A 144 5.62 -12.19 18.82
C TYR A 144 6.26 -13.57 18.96
N GLY A 145 6.08 -14.22 20.11
CA GLY A 145 6.78 -15.47 20.43
C GLY A 145 8.29 -15.35 20.18
N SER A 146 8.85 -16.28 19.41
CA SER A 146 10.26 -16.25 18.98
C SER A 146 10.54 -15.37 17.75
N THR A 147 9.52 -14.80 17.11
CA THR A 147 9.70 -13.97 15.92
C THR A 147 10.10 -12.55 16.35
N PRO A 148 11.27 -12.05 15.94
CA PRO A 148 11.70 -10.70 16.31
C PRO A 148 10.80 -9.64 15.67
N ALA A 149 10.77 -8.45 16.29
CA ALA A 149 10.09 -7.30 15.70
C ALA A 149 10.67 -7.01 14.30
N ARG A 150 9.86 -6.51 13.38
CA ARG A 150 10.33 -6.11 12.04
C ARG A 150 10.45 -4.59 11.96
N SER A 151 11.58 -4.12 11.43
CA SER A 151 11.79 -2.70 11.11
C SER A 151 10.90 -2.27 9.95
N ALA A 152 10.54 -0.99 9.91
CA ALA A 152 9.86 -0.36 8.78
C ALA A 152 10.60 -0.57 7.44
N LEU A 153 11.92 -0.72 7.47
CA LEU A 153 12.77 -0.89 6.27
C LEU A 153 13.09 -2.36 5.92
N SER A 154 12.68 -3.32 6.75
CA SER A 154 13.12 -4.73 6.63
C SER A 154 12.87 -5.36 5.27
N ASP A 155 11.75 -5.03 4.62
CA ASP A 155 11.38 -5.56 3.30
C ASP A 155 11.65 -4.57 2.15
N PHE A 156 12.21 -3.40 2.44
CA PHE A 156 12.25 -2.29 1.49
C PHE A 156 13.12 -2.58 0.26
N SER A 157 14.25 -3.27 0.40
CA SER A 157 15.13 -3.59 -0.75
C SER A 157 14.42 -4.42 -1.80
N ASN A 158 13.64 -5.43 -1.37
CA ASN A 158 12.82 -6.25 -2.27
C ASN A 158 11.66 -5.45 -2.85
N ARG A 159 10.98 -4.62 -2.04
CA ARG A 159 9.89 -3.76 -2.55
C ARG A 159 10.38 -2.74 -3.56
N ARG A 160 11.54 -2.15 -3.33
CA ARG A 160 12.18 -1.22 -4.25
C ARG A 160 12.40 -1.87 -5.61
N LYS A 161 12.82 -3.15 -5.68
CA LYS A 161 12.97 -3.87 -6.96
C LYS A 161 11.62 -4.06 -7.66
N GLU A 162 10.61 -4.53 -6.94
CA GLU A 162 9.26 -4.75 -7.48
C GLU A 162 8.62 -3.46 -8.02
N LEU A 163 8.72 -2.36 -7.27
CA LEU A 163 8.17 -1.05 -7.67
C LEU A 163 8.80 -0.54 -8.96
N LYS A 164 10.13 -0.62 -9.05
CA LYS A 164 10.87 -0.22 -10.26
C LYS A 164 10.44 -1.02 -11.47
N PHE A 165 10.35 -2.33 -11.30
CA PHE A 165 10.00 -3.26 -12.35
C PHE A 165 8.56 -3.00 -12.83
N ALA A 166 7.59 -2.93 -11.92
CA ALA A 166 6.20 -2.66 -12.28
C ALA A 166 6.04 -1.28 -12.95
N ALA A 167 6.67 -0.22 -12.43
CA ALA A 167 6.60 1.12 -13.01
C ALA A 167 7.09 1.16 -14.47
N ALA A 168 8.24 0.51 -14.75
CA ALA A 168 8.79 0.44 -16.09
C ALA A 168 7.95 -0.45 -17.01
N ASP A 169 7.59 -1.65 -16.56
CA ASP A 169 6.90 -2.65 -17.36
C ASP A 169 5.49 -2.19 -17.78
N LEU A 170 4.77 -1.49 -16.91
CA LEU A 170 3.48 -0.89 -17.22
C LEU A 170 3.57 0.25 -18.24
N LYS A 171 4.59 1.12 -18.12
CA LYS A 171 4.81 2.21 -19.07
C LYS A 171 5.21 1.67 -20.45
N LEU A 172 6.05 0.63 -20.48
CA LEU A 172 6.47 -0.05 -21.71
C LEU A 172 5.31 -0.74 -22.43
N TYR A 173 4.30 -1.23 -21.70
CA TYR A 173 3.11 -1.85 -22.31
C TYR A 173 2.41 -0.92 -23.31
N ARG A 174 2.37 0.39 -23.01
CA ARG A 174 1.73 1.42 -23.84
C ARG A 174 2.66 1.97 -24.92
N GLY A 175 3.96 1.71 -24.83
CA GLY A 175 4.93 2.23 -25.77
C GLY A 175 4.73 1.65 -27.18
N ASP A 176 4.77 2.50 -28.19
CA ASP A 176 5.02 2.05 -29.56
C ASP A 176 6.41 1.40 -29.60
N GLN A 177 6.55 0.27 -30.29
CA GLN A 177 7.83 -0.44 -30.45
C GLN A 177 8.95 0.47 -30.98
N LYS A 178 8.58 1.54 -31.70
CA LYS A 178 9.50 2.48 -32.33
C LYS A 178 9.88 3.67 -31.44
N ALA A 179 9.28 3.80 -30.25
CA ALA A 179 9.59 4.89 -29.35
C ALA A 179 10.97 4.67 -28.70
N GLU A 180 11.97 5.42 -29.15
CA GLU A 180 13.29 5.41 -28.54
C GLU A 180 13.26 6.12 -27.18
N ILE A 181 13.77 5.45 -26.13
CA ILE A 181 13.95 6.07 -24.81
C ILE A 181 15.31 6.76 -24.78
N GLU A 182 15.38 7.97 -25.35
CA GLU A 182 16.60 8.76 -25.36
C GLU A 182 16.97 9.25 -23.95
N HIS A 183 15.97 9.77 -23.21
CA HIS A 183 16.15 10.34 -21.89
C HIS A 183 15.17 9.76 -20.88
N TRP A 184 15.67 8.84 -20.04
CA TRP A 184 14.89 8.13 -19.02
C TRP A 184 14.01 9.06 -18.16
N GLY A 185 14.59 10.16 -17.64
CA GLY A 185 13.86 11.10 -16.78
C GLY A 185 12.70 11.80 -17.48
N GLN A 186 12.86 12.16 -18.75
CA GLN A 186 11.80 12.82 -19.53
C GLN A 186 10.74 11.81 -19.95
N TRP A 187 11.17 10.63 -20.41
CA TRP A 187 10.28 9.55 -20.81
C TRP A 187 9.40 9.12 -19.64
N ARG A 188 9.98 8.79 -18.47
CA ARG A 188 9.19 8.33 -17.32
C ARG A 188 8.17 9.39 -16.87
N ALA A 189 8.55 10.67 -16.94
CA ALA A 189 7.70 11.77 -16.49
C ALA A 189 6.52 12.05 -17.43
N ARG A 190 6.62 11.70 -18.72
CA ARG A 190 5.57 11.95 -19.71
C ARG A 190 4.74 10.71 -20.03
N THR A 191 5.33 9.52 -19.94
CA THR A 191 4.71 8.27 -20.34
C THR A 191 3.75 7.74 -19.26
N PRO A 192 2.48 7.47 -19.58
CA PRO A 192 1.56 6.80 -18.66
C PRO A 192 1.89 5.31 -18.47
N PRO A 193 1.49 4.69 -17.34
CA PRO A 193 0.77 5.32 -16.23
C PRO A 193 1.68 6.20 -15.36
N LYS A 194 1.10 7.24 -14.76
CA LYS A 194 1.70 7.92 -13.61
C LYS A 194 1.74 6.96 -12.43
N THR A 195 2.93 6.71 -11.88
CA THR A 195 3.14 5.66 -10.88
C THR A 195 3.52 6.25 -9.53
N TYR A 196 2.74 5.93 -8.51
CA TYR A 196 2.91 6.44 -7.15
C TYR A 196 3.24 5.34 -6.14
N PHE A 197 3.81 5.73 -5.00
CA PHE A 197 4.04 4.83 -3.87
C PHE A 197 3.45 5.39 -2.58
N LEU A 198 2.52 4.65 -1.97
CA LEU A 198 1.86 5.04 -0.72
C LEU A 198 2.34 4.12 0.41
N TRP A 199 3.03 4.67 1.40
CA TRP A 199 3.75 3.86 2.38
C TRP A 199 3.37 4.22 3.82
N ALA A 200 2.75 3.24 4.47
CA ALA A 200 2.44 3.20 5.89
C ALA A 200 3.53 2.42 6.66
N ALA A 201 4.07 3.00 7.73
CA ALA A 201 5.17 2.39 8.47
C ALA A 201 5.02 2.48 10.00
N ARG A 202 5.05 1.32 10.66
CA ARG A 202 5.24 1.27 12.12
C ARG A 202 6.72 1.39 12.46
N LEU A 203 7.08 2.46 13.17
CA LEU A 203 8.43 2.69 13.68
C LEU A 203 8.67 1.89 14.97
N ARG A 204 9.95 1.63 15.28
CA ARG A 204 10.35 1.01 16.55
C ARG A 204 10.59 2.08 17.61
N ILE A 205 10.27 1.78 18.86
CA ILE A 205 10.69 2.59 20.02
C ILE A 205 12.03 2.07 20.53
N GLY A 206 12.92 2.99 20.94
CA GLY A 206 14.00 2.67 21.87
C GLY A 206 15.19 1.91 21.29
N GLY A 207 15.28 1.78 19.96
CA GLY A 207 16.55 1.46 19.32
C GLY A 207 17.43 2.70 19.27
N ALA A 208 18.76 2.55 19.27
CA ALA A 208 19.73 3.65 19.14
C ALA A 208 19.61 4.51 17.85
N ARG A 209 18.53 4.32 17.06
CA ARG A 209 18.25 4.92 15.75
C ARG A 209 16.74 5.22 15.52
N SER A 210 15.90 5.32 16.56
CA SER A 210 14.44 5.36 16.36
C SER A 210 13.92 6.59 15.60
N ASP A 211 14.57 7.76 15.74
CA ASP A 211 14.21 8.98 15.00
C ASP A 211 14.86 9.03 13.60
N ASP A 212 15.95 8.28 13.38
CA ASP A 212 16.55 8.10 12.05
C ASP A 212 15.61 7.36 11.09
N ASP A 213 14.66 6.56 11.61
CA ASP A 213 13.83 5.71 10.78
C ASP A 213 12.88 6.52 9.89
N ILE A 214 12.26 7.61 10.37
CA ILE A 214 11.35 8.41 9.52
C ILE A 214 12.11 9.20 8.45
N ILE A 215 13.26 9.79 8.81
CA ILE A 215 14.14 10.47 7.86
C ILE A 215 14.61 9.48 6.79
N ARG A 216 15.01 8.28 7.20
CA ARG A 216 15.48 7.26 6.26
C ARG A 216 14.37 6.73 5.37
N LEU A 217 13.15 6.54 5.88
CA LEU A 217 11.98 6.23 5.05
C LEU A 217 11.76 7.31 3.98
N ALA A 218 11.82 8.58 4.38
CA ALA A 218 11.67 9.71 3.47
C ALA A 218 12.75 9.74 2.39
N LEU A 219 14.02 9.52 2.74
CA LEU A 219 15.14 9.45 1.79
C LEU A 219 15.00 8.28 0.81
N GLU A 220 14.56 7.12 1.28
CA GLU A 220 14.37 5.94 0.43
C GLU A 220 13.19 6.11 -0.54
N ALA A 221 12.09 6.71 -0.07
CA ALA A 221 10.98 7.12 -0.93
C ALA A 221 11.41 8.18 -1.96
N GLN A 222 12.23 9.15 -1.55
CA GLN A 222 12.78 10.15 -2.47
C GLN A 222 13.61 9.53 -3.56
N ALA A 223 14.47 8.58 -3.20
CA ALA A 223 15.30 7.88 -4.17
C ALA A 223 14.42 7.22 -5.24
N LEU A 224 13.26 6.64 -4.87
CA LEU A 224 12.29 6.08 -5.81
C LEU A 224 11.65 7.16 -6.70
N VAL A 225 11.22 8.29 -6.14
CA VAL A 225 10.62 9.41 -6.92
C VAL A 225 11.62 10.01 -7.90
N ASN A 226 12.86 10.21 -7.48
CA ASN A 226 13.92 10.78 -8.33
C ASN A 226 14.26 9.87 -9.52
N SER A 227 14.06 8.55 -9.39
CA SER A 227 14.54 7.59 -10.39
C SER A 227 13.46 6.82 -11.13
N TYR A 228 12.28 6.56 -10.57
CA TYR A 228 11.30 5.67 -11.20
C TYR A 228 9.84 6.13 -11.07
N LEU A 229 9.48 6.81 -9.98
CA LEU A 229 8.09 7.12 -9.64
C LEU A 229 7.74 8.59 -9.86
N ASP A 230 6.45 8.87 -10.00
CA ASP A 230 5.87 10.20 -10.19
C ASP A 230 5.54 10.89 -8.85
N GLY A 231 5.46 10.13 -7.76
CA GLY A 231 5.31 10.67 -6.40
C GLY A 231 5.33 9.58 -5.32
N ALA A 232 5.52 9.98 -4.07
CA ALA A 232 5.46 9.07 -2.92
C ALA A 232 4.88 9.77 -1.68
N GLY A 233 3.90 9.12 -1.05
CA GLY A 233 3.22 9.60 0.14
C GLY A 233 3.52 8.70 1.33
N LEU A 234 3.81 9.29 2.49
CA LEU A 234 4.18 8.58 3.70
C LEU A 234 3.21 8.85 4.85
N VAL A 235 2.94 7.80 5.62
CA VAL A 235 2.47 7.90 7.01
C VAL A 235 3.31 6.98 7.88
N ALA A 236 3.71 7.47 9.03
CA ALA A 236 4.42 6.67 10.01
C ALA A 236 3.79 6.82 11.39
N TRP A 237 3.92 5.79 12.21
CA TRP A 237 3.43 5.81 13.58
C TRP A 237 4.35 5.04 14.51
N ARG A 238 4.25 5.33 15.80
CA ARG A 238 4.97 4.64 16.86
C ARG A 238 4.06 4.42 18.06
N LEU A 239 4.46 3.51 18.95
CA LEU A 239 3.76 3.32 20.22
C LEU A 239 3.87 4.62 21.04
N LYS A 240 2.79 5.00 21.71
CA LYS A 240 2.79 6.15 22.62
C LYS A 240 3.72 5.87 23.82
N PRO A 241 4.36 6.89 24.41
CA PRO A 241 5.23 6.70 25.58
C PRO A 241 4.54 6.00 26.77
N ASP A 242 3.24 6.21 26.93
CA ASP A 242 2.41 5.59 27.97
C ASP A 242 1.96 4.15 27.65
N GLY A 243 2.26 3.65 26.45
CA GLY A 243 1.85 2.33 25.98
C GLY A 243 0.35 2.19 25.67
N SER A 244 -0.42 3.28 25.63
CA SER A 244 -1.89 3.25 25.49
C SER A 244 -2.38 3.05 24.05
N GLY A 245 -1.48 3.11 23.07
CA GLY A 245 -1.82 2.94 21.66
C GLY A 245 -0.76 3.50 20.73
N TYR A 246 -1.16 3.84 19.50
CA TYR A 246 -0.27 4.46 18.52
C TYR A 246 -0.49 5.96 18.39
N GLU A 247 0.59 6.66 18.06
CA GLU A 247 0.58 8.06 17.63
C GLU A 247 1.26 8.21 16.26
N GLY A 248 0.76 9.14 15.46
CA GLY A 248 1.38 9.52 14.19
C GLY A 248 2.74 10.18 14.42
N VAL A 249 3.66 9.96 13.48
CA VAL A 249 4.98 10.59 13.46
C VAL A 249 5.03 11.50 12.24
N ALA A 250 5.13 12.81 12.51
CA ALA A 250 5.21 13.81 11.46
C ALA A 250 6.46 13.61 10.60
N LEU A 251 6.33 13.88 9.30
CA LEU A 251 7.48 14.00 8.43
C LEU A 251 8.29 15.24 8.84
N PRO A 252 9.63 15.19 8.74
CA PRO A 252 10.46 16.38 8.90
C PRO A 252 10.00 17.50 7.94
N PRO A 253 10.03 18.79 8.34
CA PRO A 253 9.61 19.89 7.46
C PRO A 253 10.40 19.98 6.15
N ALA A 254 11.65 19.54 6.15
CA ALA A 254 12.53 19.47 4.98
C ALA A 254 12.50 18.09 4.30
N ALA A 255 11.50 17.25 4.60
CA ALA A 255 11.36 15.96 3.95
C ALA A 255 11.15 16.17 2.45
N PRO A 256 11.92 15.48 1.61
CA PRO A 256 11.84 15.67 0.16
C PRO A 256 10.59 15.02 -0.47
N VAL A 257 9.79 14.33 0.34
CA VAL A 257 8.58 13.59 -0.03
C VAL A 257 7.38 14.10 0.76
N SER A 258 6.18 13.85 0.25
CA SER A 258 4.95 14.43 0.79
C SER A 258 4.26 13.50 1.79
N VAL A 259 3.36 14.08 2.60
CA VAL A 259 2.41 13.31 3.40
C VAL A 259 1.40 12.60 2.47
N LEU A 260 0.67 11.61 3.00
CA LEU A 260 -0.32 10.88 2.19
C LEU A 260 -1.34 11.81 1.53
N ASP A 261 -1.87 12.80 2.24
CA ASP A 261 -2.94 13.67 1.74
C ASP A 261 -2.53 14.46 0.48
N ASP A 262 -1.30 14.95 0.45
CA ASP A 262 -0.74 15.66 -0.70
C ASP A 262 -0.63 14.76 -1.92
N VAL A 263 -0.13 13.52 -1.73
CA VAL A 263 0.00 12.57 -2.85
C VAL A 263 -1.35 12.07 -3.33
N LEU A 264 -2.32 11.88 -2.44
CA LEU A 264 -3.69 11.57 -2.84
C LEU A 264 -4.30 12.73 -3.65
N THR A 265 -4.00 13.97 -3.29
CA THR A 265 -4.40 15.16 -4.05
C THR A 265 -3.75 15.17 -5.43
N GLN A 266 -2.45 14.87 -5.50
CA GLN A 266 -1.71 14.78 -6.77
C GLN A 266 -2.30 13.69 -7.68
N ILE A 267 -2.53 12.48 -7.14
CA ILE A 267 -3.14 11.36 -7.88
C ILE A 267 -4.53 11.77 -8.41
N ALA A 268 -5.37 12.37 -7.56
CA ALA A 268 -6.70 12.82 -7.97
C ALA A 268 -6.64 13.90 -9.06
N SER A 269 -5.67 14.81 -8.98
CA SER A 269 -5.43 15.81 -10.02
C SER A 269 -5.06 15.16 -11.36
N GLU A 270 -4.14 14.18 -11.36
CA GLU A 270 -3.80 13.43 -12.58
C GLU A 270 -5.00 12.71 -13.17
N ILE A 271 -5.85 12.10 -12.33
CA ILE A 271 -7.09 11.45 -12.79
C ILE A 271 -8.00 12.47 -13.47
N ARG A 272 -8.28 13.61 -12.82
CA ARG A 272 -9.19 14.64 -13.35
C ARG A 272 -8.71 15.23 -14.67
N VAL A 273 -7.40 15.42 -14.86
CA VAL A 273 -6.82 15.92 -16.11
C VAL A 273 -7.04 14.95 -17.29
N GLN A 274 -7.21 13.66 -17.00
CA GLN A 274 -7.40 12.63 -18.02
C GLN A 274 -8.87 12.36 -18.36
N LEU A 275 -9.81 12.91 -17.59
CA LEU A 275 -11.25 12.67 -17.83
C LEU A 275 -11.73 13.38 -19.09
N GLU A 276 -12.59 12.69 -19.85
CA GLU A 276 -13.31 13.28 -20.97
C GLU A 276 -14.36 14.30 -20.48
N PRO A 277 -14.89 15.19 -21.35
CA PRO A 277 -15.90 16.22 -21.01
C PRO A 277 -17.22 15.76 -20.36
N GLY A 278 -17.38 14.49 -19.98
CA GLY A 278 -18.51 13.97 -19.19
C GLY A 278 -18.09 13.27 -17.89
N GLY A 279 -16.82 13.38 -17.47
CA GLY A 279 -16.29 12.69 -16.30
C GLY A 279 -16.04 11.19 -16.52
N ALA A 280 -16.08 10.73 -17.77
CA ALA A 280 -15.74 9.35 -18.11
C ALA A 280 -14.22 9.20 -18.32
N PRO A 281 -13.63 8.03 -18.00
CA PRO A 281 -12.28 7.72 -18.43
C PRO A 281 -12.21 7.65 -19.96
N PRO A 282 -11.06 8.00 -20.58
CA PRO A 282 -10.90 7.94 -22.02
C PRO A 282 -10.86 6.48 -22.49
N GLU A 283 -11.22 6.25 -23.75
CA GLU A 283 -11.15 4.93 -24.39
C GLU A 283 -9.73 4.33 -24.30
N PRO A 284 -9.59 3.02 -24.13
CA PRO A 284 -8.29 2.39 -23.98
C PRO A 284 -7.50 2.47 -25.28
N LEU A 285 -6.29 3.03 -25.20
CA LEU A 285 -5.32 2.98 -26.29
C LEU A 285 -4.64 1.62 -26.29
N ARG A 286 -4.96 0.80 -27.30
CA ARG A 286 -4.27 -0.47 -27.55
C ARG A 286 -3.18 -0.26 -28.61
N PRO A 287 -1.92 -0.59 -28.32
CA PRO A 287 -0.88 -0.55 -29.35
C PRO A 287 -1.27 -1.49 -30.51
N ALA A 288 -1.22 -0.99 -31.73
CA ALA A 288 -1.43 -1.80 -32.93
C ALA A 288 -0.39 -2.93 -33.05
N THR A 289 0.82 -2.70 -32.52
CA THR A 289 1.91 -3.67 -32.45
C THR A 289 2.54 -3.60 -31.06
N ARG A 290 2.55 -4.70 -30.30
CA ARG A 290 3.18 -4.77 -28.97
C ARG A 290 4.67 -5.00 -29.10
N ALA A 291 5.51 -4.31 -28.32
CA ALA A 291 6.99 -4.45 -28.31
C ALA A 291 7.47 -5.90 -28.23
N VAL A 292 6.76 -6.74 -27.48
CA VAL A 292 6.98 -8.18 -27.41
C VAL A 292 5.65 -8.88 -27.69
N ASP A 293 5.64 -9.73 -28.71
CA ASP A 293 4.51 -10.65 -28.94
C ASP A 293 4.64 -11.82 -27.97
N VAL A 294 4.11 -11.64 -26.76
CA VAL A 294 4.17 -12.65 -25.69
C VAL A 294 3.50 -13.97 -26.10
N THR A 295 2.58 -13.96 -27.08
CA THR A 295 1.99 -15.20 -27.59
C THR A 295 3.01 -16.09 -28.32
N ARG A 296 4.08 -15.49 -28.87
CA ARG A 296 5.21 -16.24 -29.45
C ARG A 296 6.16 -16.82 -28.41
N LEU A 297 6.10 -16.33 -27.16
CA LEU A 297 6.93 -16.85 -26.06
C LEU A 297 6.24 -18.00 -25.30
N LEU A 298 4.93 -18.19 -25.50
CA LEU A 298 4.13 -19.23 -24.84
C LEU A 298 4.05 -20.54 -25.65
N LEU A 299 4.74 -20.66 -26.78
CA LEU A 299 4.65 -21.81 -27.69
C LEU A 299 5.32 -23.11 -27.20
N ASP A 300 5.86 -23.16 -25.97
CA ASP A 300 6.60 -24.33 -25.47
C ASP A 300 5.91 -25.12 -24.33
N GLU A 301 4.67 -24.78 -23.92
CA GLU A 301 3.98 -25.53 -22.85
C GLU A 301 3.05 -26.67 -23.33
N GLU A 302 2.76 -26.79 -24.63
CA GLU A 302 1.99 -27.93 -25.18
C GLU A 302 2.86 -29.07 -25.75
N ALA A 303 4.18 -29.05 -25.51
CA ALA A 303 5.12 -30.08 -25.98
C ALA A 303 5.62 -31.04 -24.87
N ARG A 304 4.87 -31.24 -23.78
CA ARG A 304 5.16 -32.26 -22.75
C ARG A 304 3.95 -33.04 -22.28
#